data_AF-A0A150GWZ6-F1
#
_entry.id   AF-A0A150GWZ6-F1
#
_cell.length_a   1.000
_cell.length_b   1.000
_cell.length_c   1.000
_cell.angle_alpha   90.00
_cell.angle_beta   90.00
_cell.angle_gamma   90.00
#
_symmetry.space_group_name_H-M   'P 1'
#
loop_
_entity.id
_entity.type
_entity.pdbx_description
1 polymer ?
#
loop_
_entity_poly.entity_id
_entity_poly.type
_entity_poly.pdbx_seq_one_letter_code
_entity_poly.pdbx_strand_id
1 'polypeptide(L)'
;MDVQISSFGGVGSTQLSNHLNAYGITTNLLTDADALRHAPRPPAYPGCSNSGGGNGEGGADGRGGADGGRPAAPRHVVYLYGDPLAAVASHFRRGHACHQAQKTCGNPARLSPATFPASLAEYVGRGEDLFGLEAHFSAWMAEPVDYPVIMLRRGVRGAGYERMFEPEVAAALFRTLCAHKLPPDRIRDMAAAFSASKRKRRSEVSLMAWESRG
;
A
#
# COMPACT_ATOMS: atom_id res chain seq x y z
N MET A 1 -11.82 2.82 12.09
CA MET A 1 -11.50 2.24 10.77
C MET A 1 -11.19 0.77 10.96
N ASP A 2 -11.66 -0.12 10.10
CA ASP A 2 -11.36 -1.56 10.24
C ASP A 2 -9.98 -1.89 9.68
N VAL A 3 -9.71 -1.48 8.44
CA VAL A 3 -8.48 -1.83 7.72
C VAL A 3 -7.88 -0.58 7.07
N GLN A 4 -6.65 -0.25 7.44
CA GLN A 4 -5.86 0.70 6.65
C GLN A 4 -5.09 -0.03 5.56
N ILE A 5 -5.10 0.52 4.35
CA ILE A 5 -4.37 -0.02 3.21
C ILE A 5 -3.36 1.03 2.73
N SER A 6 -2.08 0.66 2.79
CA SER A 6 -0.98 1.44 2.23
C SER A 6 -0.31 0.70 1.07
N SER A 7 0.28 1.45 0.15
CA SER A 7 1.02 0.96 -1.01
C SER A 7 1.73 2.11 -1.72
N PHE A 8 2.78 1.83 -2.47
CA PHE A 8 3.35 2.82 -3.40
C PHE A 8 2.51 3.08 -4.68
N GLY A 9 1.31 2.51 -4.78
CA GLY A 9 0.43 2.66 -5.94
C GLY A 9 0.69 1.65 -7.07
N GLY A 10 -0.26 1.54 -8.00
CA GLY A 10 -0.11 0.67 -9.19
C GLY A 10 -0.24 -0.84 -8.92
N VAL A 11 -0.33 -1.24 -7.64
CA VAL A 11 -0.42 -2.63 -7.18
C VAL A 11 -1.84 -3.11 -6.86
N GLY A 12 -2.88 -2.29 -7.04
CA GLY A 12 -4.28 -2.74 -6.89
C GLY A 12 -4.89 -2.52 -5.51
N SER A 13 -4.33 -1.61 -4.71
CA SER A 13 -4.89 -1.21 -3.41
C SER A 13 -6.33 -0.67 -3.51
N THR A 14 -6.68 0.02 -4.60
CA THR A 14 -8.07 0.44 -4.89
C THR A 14 -9.02 -0.75 -5.06
N GLN A 15 -8.60 -1.81 -5.76
CA GLN A 15 -9.45 -2.99 -5.96
C GLN A 15 -9.73 -3.70 -4.64
N LEU A 16 -8.69 -3.87 -3.80
CA LEU A 16 -8.83 -4.47 -2.47
C LEU A 16 -9.74 -3.64 -1.57
N SER A 17 -9.53 -2.31 -1.53
CA SER A 17 -10.35 -1.38 -0.73
C SER A 17 -11.81 -1.37 -1.16
N ASN A 18 -12.10 -1.30 -2.47
CA ASN A 18 -13.46 -1.37 -2.99
C ASN A 18 -14.14 -2.71 -2.64
N HIS A 19 -13.39 -3.82 -2.72
CA HIS A 19 -13.91 -5.13 -2.38
C HIS A 19 -14.24 -5.24 -0.88
N LEU A 20 -13.36 -4.76 0.00
CA LEU A 20 -13.63 -4.71 1.46
C LEU A 20 -14.86 -3.84 1.78
N ASN A 21 -14.95 -2.65 1.18
CA ASN A 21 -16.05 -1.72 1.40
C ASN A 21 -17.40 -2.31 0.95
N ALA A 22 -17.43 -3.07 -0.15
CA ALA A 22 -18.64 -3.75 -0.63
C ALA A 22 -19.19 -4.80 0.37
N TYR A 23 -18.38 -5.26 1.32
CA TYR A 23 -18.77 -6.18 2.39
C TYR A 23 -18.88 -5.49 3.77
N GLY A 24 -18.95 -4.16 3.82
CA GLY A 24 -19.13 -3.39 5.07
C GLY A 24 -17.89 -3.26 5.95
N ILE A 25 -16.71 -3.57 5.40
CA ILE A 25 -15.42 -3.36 6.06
C ILE A 25 -14.93 -1.96 5.71
N THR A 26 -14.76 -1.10 6.72
CA THR A 26 -14.35 0.30 6.53
C THR A 26 -12.86 0.38 6.26
N THR A 27 -12.49 1.01 5.15
CA THR A 27 -11.10 1.29 4.78
C THR A 27 -10.77 2.77 4.78
N ASN A 28 -9.49 3.12 4.73
CA ASN A 28 -9.03 4.50 4.56
C ASN A 28 -9.47 5.06 3.18
N LEU A 29 -9.58 6.39 3.06
CA LEU A 29 -10.26 7.05 1.94
C LEU A 29 -9.67 6.64 0.58
N LEU A 30 -10.57 6.39 -0.38
CA LEU A 30 -10.21 6.00 -1.74
C LEU A 30 -9.53 7.12 -2.51
N THR A 31 -9.83 8.37 -2.15
CA THR A 31 -9.31 9.59 -2.78
C THR A 31 -7.92 9.98 -2.30
N ASP A 32 -7.32 9.21 -1.36
CA ASP A 32 -6.02 9.55 -0.73
C ASP A 32 -6.06 10.88 0.04
N ALA A 33 -7.27 11.37 0.39
CA ALA A 33 -7.45 12.60 1.16
C ALA A 33 -6.95 12.48 2.61
N ASP A 34 -6.68 11.27 3.09
CA ASP A 34 -6.06 11.02 4.39
C ASP A 34 -4.52 10.95 4.34
N ALA A 35 -3.91 10.96 3.15
CA ALA A 35 -2.48 10.80 2.92
C ALA A 35 -1.87 9.48 3.47
N LEU A 36 -2.69 8.51 3.88
CA LEU A 36 -2.23 7.24 4.48
C LEU A 36 -1.97 6.16 3.42
N ARG A 37 -2.60 6.29 2.25
CA ARG A 37 -2.53 5.26 1.19
C ARG A 37 -1.16 5.17 0.55
N HIS A 38 -0.45 6.30 0.48
CA HIS A 38 0.89 6.42 -0.10
C HIS A 38 1.90 6.96 0.91
N ALA A 39 1.63 6.77 2.20
CA ALA A 39 2.53 7.22 3.25
C ALA A 39 3.90 6.53 3.06
N PRO A 40 5.01 7.29 3.02
CA PRO A 40 6.35 6.73 2.78
C PRO A 40 6.81 5.79 3.90
N ARG A 41 6.11 5.83 5.04
CA ARG A 41 6.41 5.16 6.29
C ARG A 41 5.11 4.67 6.95
N PRO A 42 5.16 3.61 7.79
CA PRO A 42 4.04 3.25 8.65
C PRO A 42 3.61 4.43 9.55
N PRO A 43 2.32 4.78 9.63
CA PRO A 43 1.87 5.90 10.47
C PRO A 43 1.96 5.63 11.97
N ALA A 44 2.40 6.61 12.76
CA ALA A 44 2.29 6.52 14.22
C ALA A 44 0.84 6.75 14.67
N TYR A 45 0.28 5.82 15.45
CA TYR A 45 -1.00 6.03 16.13
C TYR A 45 -0.80 6.35 17.61
N PRO A 46 -1.51 7.33 18.18
CA PRO A 46 -1.44 7.61 19.61
C PRO A 46 -2.03 6.46 20.43
N GLY A 47 -1.45 6.20 21.59
CA GLY A 47 -1.92 5.18 22.54
C GLY A 47 -1.42 3.76 22.25
N CYS A 48 -0.75 3.56 21.12
CA CYS A 48 0.16 2.45 20.96
C CYS A 48 1.52 2.96 21.47
N SER A 49 1.89 2.60 22.69
CA SER A 49 3.19 2.92 23.27
C SER A 49 3.95 1.64 23.48
N ASN A 50 5.12 1.54 22.86
CA ASN A 50 6.16 0.60 23.25
C ASN A 50 6.70 1.09 24.61
N SER A 51 6.02 0.76 25.71
CA SER A 51 6.53 0.97 27.06
C SER A 51 7.62 -0.06 27.35
N GLY A 52 8.74 0.10 26.65
CA GLY A 52 9.99 -0.61 26.87
C GLY A 52 11.10 0.40 27.10
N GLY A 53 11.23 0.87 28.35
CA GLY A 53 12.42 1.54 28.84
C GLY A 53 12.22 3.00 29.26
N GLY A 54 12.12 3.24 30.56
CA GLY A 54 12.37 4.56 31.15
C GLY A 54 11.48 4.87 32.35
N ASN A 55 11.86 4.39 33.53
CA ASN A 55 11.38 4.93 34.81
C ASN A 55 11.78 6.41 34.88
N GLY A 56 10.80 7.29 34.73
CA GLY A 56 10.96 8.73 34.93
C GLY A 56 9.67 9.29 35.51
N GLU A 57 9.55 9.25 36.83
CA GLU A 57 8.57 10.04 37.57
C GLU A 57 8.88 11.53 37.37
N GLY A 58 7.89 12.32 36.94
CA GLY A 58 7.96 13.78 37.08
C GLY A 58 7.17 14.58 36.05
N GLY A 59 6.13 15.27 36.53
CA GLY A 59 5.66 16.51 35.90
C GLY A 59 4.27 16.44 35.28
N ALA A 60 3.24 16.52 36.11
CA ALA A 60 1.88 16.83 35.68
C ALA A 60 1.77 18.34 35.40
N ASP A 61 1.99 18.76 34.14
CA ASP A 61 1.61 20.09 33.68
C ASP A 61 0.48 19.97 32.65
N GLY A 62 -0.73 20.21 33.15
CA GLY A 62 -1.96 20.32 32.37
C GLY A 62 -1.92 21.56 31.47
N ARG A 63 -1.64 21.36 30.18
CA ARG A 63 -2.08 22.27 29.12
C ARG A 63 -2.81 21.45 28.06
N GLY A 64 -4.13 21.38 28.22
CA GLY A 64 -5.06 20.88 27.21
C GLY A 64 -5.08 21.81 26.01
N GLY A 65 -4.11 21.66 25.12
CA GLY A 65 -4.28 22.04 23.73
C GLY A 65 -5.25 21.04 23.10
N ALA A 66 -6.22 21.53 22.33
CA ALA A 66 -7.12 20.70 21.55
C ALA A 66 -6.29 19.79 20.63
N ASP A 67 -6.03 18.57 21.09
CA ASP A 67 -5.39 17.51 20.31
C ASP A 67 -6.37 17.20 19.18
N GLY A 68 -6.14 17.84 18.03
CA GLY A 68 -6.96 17.70 16.83
C GLY A 68 -7.07 16.22 16.52
N GLY A 69 -8.22 15.63 16.88
CA GLY A 69 -8.38 14.21 17.16
C GLY A 69 -7.66 13.33 16.17
N ARG A 70 -6.46 12.86 16.57
CA ARG A 70 -5.73 11.87 15.78
C ARG A 70 -6.63 10.64 15.65
N PRO A 71 -6.80 10.09 14.45
CA PRO A 71 -7.66 8.93 14.26
C PRO A 71 -7.16 7.76 15.11
N ALA A 72 -8.07 7.07 15.78
CA ALA A 72 -7.77 5.84 16.49
C ALA A 72 -7.11 4.82 15.54
N ALA A 73 -6.20 4.00 16.08
CA ALA A 73 -5.51 2.98 15.31
C ALA A 73 -6.50 2.05 14.58
N PRO A 74 -6.25 1.71 13.30
CA PRO A 74 -7.04 0.72 12.59
C PRO A 74 -6.84 -0.67 13.22
N ARG A 75 -7.84 -1.55 13.10
CA ARG A 75 -7.70 -2.93 13.62
C ARG A 75 -6.61 -3.71 12.89
N HIS A 76 -6.46 -3.44 11.60
CA HIS A 76 -5.43 -4.04 10.76
C HIS A 76 -4.80 -3.00 9.84
N VAL A 77 -3.49 -3.14 9.62
CA VAL A 77 -2.77 -2.41 8.57
C VAL A 77 -2.31 -3.42 7.51
N VAL A 78 -2.64 -3.16 6.25
CA VAL A 78 -2.17 -3.94 5.10
C VAL A 78 -1.25 -3.07 4.27
N TYR A 79 -0.03 -3.55 4.05
CA TYR A 79 0.89 -2.93 3.11
C TYR A 79 0.98 -3.79 1.84
N LEU A 80 0.48 -3.24 0.73
CA LEU A 80 0.42 -3.90 -0.56
C LEU A 80 1.65 -3.50 -1.40
N TYR A 81 2.43 -4.49 -1.82
CA TYR A 81 3.61 -4.29 -2.66
C TYR A 81 3.60 -5.26 -3.84
N GLY A 82 4.48 -5.06 -4.81
CA GLY A 82 4.55 -5.90 -6.00
C GLY A 82 5.74 -5.58 -6.88
N ASP A 83 5.71 -6.04 -8.12
CA ASP A 83 6.75 -5.69 -9.10
C ASP A 83 6.80 -4.17 -9.33
N PRO A 84 7.95 -3.52 -9.06
CA PRO A 84 8.11 -2.07 -9.18
C PRO A 84 7.93 -1.60 -10.62
N LEU A 85 8.47 -2.30 -11.62
CA LEU A 85 8.36 -1.89 -13.03
C LEU A 85 6.93 -1.93 -13.49
N ALA A 86 6.21 -3.00 -13.16
CA ALA A 86 4.82 -3.11 -13.56
C ALA A 86 3.93 -2.07 -12.82
N ALA A 87 4.30 -1.65 -11.60
CA ALA A 87 3.61 -0.59 -10.88
C ALA A 87 3.85 0.77 -11.53
N VAL A 88 5.10 1.12 -11.84
CA VAL A 88 5.47 2.32 -12.59
C VAL A 88 4.76 2.36 -13.94
N ALA A 89 4.77 1.25 -14.70
CA ALA A 89 4.04 1.13 -15.96
C ALA A 89 2.55 1.40 -15.81
N SER A 90 1.95 0.98 -14.69
CA SER A 90 0.55 1.27 -14.37
C SER A 90 0.29 2.77 -14.19
N HIS A 91 1.24 3.52 -13.63
CA HIS A 91 1.13 4.98 -13.49
C HIS A 91 1.31 5.73 -14.81
N PHE A 92 2.30 5.33 -15.64
CA PHE A 92 2.47 5.88 -16.99
C PHE A 92 1.23 5.68 -17.85
N ARG A 93 0.69 4.47 -17.90
CA ARG A 93 -0.52 4.15 -18.68
C ARG A 93 -1.73 5.00 -18.30
N ARG A 94 -1.81 5.49 -17.07
CA ARG A 94 -2.93 6.30 -16.57
C ARG A 94 -2.65 7.81 -16.63
N GLY A 95 -1.48 8.25 -17.10
CA GLY A 95 -1.11 9.66 -17.11
C GLY A 95 -0.86 10.25 -15.72
N HIS A 96 -0.52 9.41 -14.73
CA HIS A 96 -0.33 9.84 -13.33
C HIS A 96 1.07 9.55 -12.80
N ALA A 97 2.07 9.32 -13.67
CA ALA A 97 3.42 8.94 -13.27
C ALA A 97 4.11 10.01 -12.41
N CYS A 98 4.23 11.24 -12.92
CA CYS A 98 4.86 12.33 -12.18
C CYS A 98 4.14 12.63 -10.85
N HIS A 99 2.81 12.74 -10.89
CA HIS A 99 2.00 13.00 -9.69
C HIS A 99 2.16 11.90 -8.62
N GLN A 100 2.20 10.62 -9.03
CA GLN A 100 2.43 9.55 -8.08
C GLN A 100 3.85 9.59 -7.50
N ALA A 101 4.85 9.79 -8.34
CA ALA A 101 6.24 9.86 -7.91
C ALA A 101 6.46 10.97 -6.88
N GLN A 102 5.82 12.14 -7.06
CA GLN A 102 5.82 13.22 -6.07
C GLN A 102 5.30 12.78 -4.69
N LYS A 103 4.30 11.89 -4.64
CA LYS A 103 3.76 11.36 -3.37
C LYS A 103 4.71 10.38 -2.69
N THR A 104 5.35 9.51 -3.46
CA THR A 104 6.07 8.35 -2.90
C THR A 104 7.57 8.58 -2.72
N CYS A 105 8.19 9.51 -3.47
CA CYS A 105 9.64 9.69 -3.49
C CYS A 105 10.24 10.31 -2.21
N GLY A 106 9.41 10.78 -1.27
CA GLY A 106 9.86 11.46 -0.05
C GLY A 106 10.45 12.86 -0.25
N ASN A 107 10.69 13.29 -1.50
CA ASN A 107 11.19 14.62 -1.83
C ASN A 107 10.51 15.18 -3.11
N PRO A 108 9.24 15.63 -3.02
CA PRO A 108 8.48 16.09 -4.18
C PRO A 108 9.10 17.29 -4.90
N ALA A 109 9.89 18.11 -4.20
CA ALA A 109 10.54 19.30 -4.77
C ALA A 109 11.55 18.96 -5.87
N ARG A 110 12.07 17.72 -5.92
CA ARG A 110 12.98 17.26 -6.97
C ARG A 110 12.28 16.88 -8.27
N LEU A 111 10.95 16.75 -8.25
CA LEU A 111 10.18 16.24 -9.38
C LEU A 111 9.24 17.31 -9.91
N SER A 112 9.41 17.66 -11.18
CA SER A 112 8.50 18.55 -11.92
C SER A 112 8.02 17.86 -13.19
N PRO A 113 6.83 18.19 -13.72
CA PRO A 113 6.41 17.68 -15.02
C PRO A 113 7.39 17.97 -16.16
N ALA A 114 8.18 19.04 -16.05
CA ALA A 114 9.18 19.42 -17.05
C ALA A 114 10.45 18.54 -17.02
N THR A 115 10.79 17.98 -15.86
CA THR A 115 12.00 17.16 -15.67
C THR A 115 11.70 15.66 -15.58
N PHE A 116 10.43 15.29 -15.39
CA PHE A 116 9.99 13.91 -15.27
C PHE A 116 9.93 13.22 -16.64
N PRO A 117 10.29 11.93 -16.76
CA PRO A 117 10.23 11.21 -18.02
C PRO A 117 8.84 11.27 -18.66
N ALA A 118 8.78 11.55 -19.96
CA ALA A 118 7.52 11.63 -20.70
C ALA A 118 6.94 10.25 -21.00
N SER A 119 7.76 9.20 -20.95
CA SER A 119 7.35 7.82 -21.24
C SER A 119 7.99 6.80 -20.30
N LEU A 120 7.39 5.61 -20.22
CA LEU A 120 7.96 4.47 -19.49
C LEU A 120 9.32 4.07 -20.05
N ALA A 121 9.50 4.10 -21.37
CA ALA A 121 10.76 3.75 -22.01
C ALA A 121 11.89 4.71 -21.61
N GLU A 122 11.60 6.01 -21.56
CA GLU A 122 12.53 7.01 -21.07
C GLU A 122 12.85 6.82 -19.58
N TYR A 123 11.83 6.59 -18.74
CA TYR A 123 12.03 6.30 -17.32
C TYR A 123 12.97 5.12 -17.10
N VAL A 124 12.72 4.01 -17.79
CA VAL A 124 13.54 2.80 -17.71
C VAL A 124 14.96 3.09 -18.23
N GLY A 125 15.08 3.82 -19.34
CA GLY A 125 16.37 4.19 -19.93
C GLY A 125 17.25 5.05 -19.02
N ARG A 126 16.65 5.85 -18.12
CA ARG A 126 17.41 6.62 -17.11
C ARG A 126 17.96 5.75 -15.99
N GLY A 127 17.29 4.64 -15.65
CA GLY A 127 17.71 3.74 -14.57
C GLY A 127 17.58 4.33 -13.16
N GLU A 128 16.80 5.41 -12.98
CA GLU A 128 16.60 6.10 -11.70
C GLU A 128 15.27 5.70 -11.04
N ASP A 129 15.27 5.45 -9.73
CA ASP A 129 14.04 5.25 -8.95
C ASP A 129 13.40 6.59 -8.56
N LEU A 130 12.86 7.31 -9.56
CA LEU A 130 12.20 8.61 -9.31
C LEU A 130 10.92 8.46 -8.46
N PHE A 131 10.36 7.26 -8.36
CA PHE A 131 9.21 7.00 -7.49
C PHE A 131 9.63 6.75 -6.04
N GLY A 132 10.91 6.49 -5.77
CA GLY A 132 11.42 6.09 -4.45
C GLY A 132 10.78 4.79 -3.94
N LEU A 133 10.43 3.85 -4.83
CA LEU A 133 9.79 2.59 -4.46
C LEU A 133 10.65 1.75 -3.53
N GLU A 134 11.97 1.73 -3.75
CA GLU A 134 12.90 0.97 -2.91
C GLU A 134 12.97 1.55 -1.50
N ALA A 135 13.15 2.87 -1.40
CA ALA A 135 13.18 3.58 -0.12
C ALA A 135 11.84 3.45 0.62
N HIS A 136 10.72 3.57 -0.08
CA HIS A 136 9.37 3.41 0.46
C HIS A 136 9.15 1.99 0.99
N PHE A 137 9.53 0.96 0.23
CA PHE A 137 9.42 -0.43 0.69
C PHE A 137 10.32 -0.71 1.89
N SER A 138 11.58 -0.26 1.83
CA SER A 138 12.56 -0.44 2.91
C SER A 138 12.10 0.21 4.22
N ALA A 139 11.52 1.42 4.15
CA ALA A 139 11.02 2.11 5.32
C ALA A 139 9.86 1.35 5.98
N TRP A 140 8.91 0.83 5.20
CA TRP A 140 7.82 -0.01 5.70
C TRP A 140 8.27 -1.34 6.32
N MET A 141 9.43 -1.85 5.92
CA MET A 141 10.03 -3.07 6.48
C MET A 141 10.85 -2.83 7.75
N ALA A 142 11.55 -1.69 7.81
CA ALA A 142 12.52 -1.41 8.86
C ALA A 142 11.94 -0.63 10.05
N GLU A 143 10.87 0.13 9.84
CA GLU A 143 10.33 1.00 10.87
C GLU A 143 9.54 0.20 11.92
N PRO A 144 9.94 0.25 13.20
CA PRO A 144 9.24 -0.47 14.25
C PRO A 144 7.87 0.15 14.47
N VAL A 145 6.86 -0.72 14.52
CA VAL A 145 5.49 -0.37 14.88
C VAL A 145 4.98 -1.37 15.90
N ASP A 146 4.02 -0.93 16.70
CA ASP A 146 3.40 -1.69 17.78
C ASP A 146 2.00 -2.21 17.42
N TYR A 147 1.68 -2.15 16.13
CA TYR A 147 0.49 -2.74 15.55
C TYR A 147 0.88 -3.72 14.44
N PRO A 148 0.09 -4.79 14.21
CA PRO A 148 0.41 -5.77 13.19
C PRO A 148 0.25 -5.18 11.78
N VAL A 149 1.32 -5.31 10.97
CA VAL A 149 1.30 -4.98 9.54
C VAL A 149 1.31 -6.26 8.72
N ILE A 150 0.28 -6.44 7.89
CA ILE A 150 0.17 -7.55 6.94
C ILE A 150 0.83 -7.14 5.63
N MET A 151 1.97 -7.77 5.33
CA MET A 151 2.72 -7.56 4.09
C MET A 151 2.13 -8.42 2.98
N LEU A 152 1.43 -7.81 2.01
CA LEU A 152 0.73 -8.52 0.94
C LEU A 152 1.39 -8.26 -0.41
N ARG A 153 1.94 -9.33 -1.02
CA ARG A 153 2.60 -9.26 -2.33
C ARG A 153 1.61 -9.50 -3.47
N ARG A 154 1.61 -8.58 -4.45
CA ARG A 154 1.08 -8.78 -5.79
C ARG A 154 2.22 -9.04 -6.77
N GLY A 155 2.39 -10.27 -7.20
CA GLY A 155 3.39 -10.65 -8.19
C GLY A 155 2.94 -10.46 -9.64
N VAL A 156 3.72 -11.05 -10.53
CA VAL A 156 3.67 -10.85 -11.99
C VAL A 156 3.28 -12.17 -12.67
N ARG A 157 2.63 -12.08 -13.83
CA ARG A 157 2.40 -13.24 -14.70
C ARG A 157 3.72 -13.84 -15.19
N GLY A 158 3.73 -15.15 -15.41
CA GLY A 158 4.91 -15.89 -15.88
C GLY A 158 5.78 -16.45 -14.76
N ALA A 159 5.82 -15.78 -13.60
CA ALA A 159 6.51 -16.27 -12.40
C ALA A 159 5.56 -16.86 -11.33
N GLY A 160 4.24 -16.88 -11.56
CA GLY A 160 3.30 -17.58 -10.68
C GLY A 160 2.85 -16.84 -9.41
N TYR A 161 2.79 -15.51 -9.38
CA TYR A 161 2.63 -14.83 -8.08
C TYR A 161 1.62 -13.66 -7.97
N GLU A 162 0.52 -13.58 -8.71
CA GLU A 162 -0.60 -12.66 -8.30
C GLU A 162 -1.36 -13.19 -7.04
N ARG A 163 -0.60 -13.45 -5.96
CA ARG A 163 -1.02 -14.27 -4.81
C ARG A 163 -2.26 -13.78 -4.11
N MET A 164 -2.47 -12.46 -4.05
CA MET A 164 -3.65 -11.93 -3.38
C MET A 164 -4.99 -12.42 -3.98
N PHE A 165 -4.98 -12.90 -5.23
CA PHE A 165 -6.16 -13.51 -5.87
C PHE A 165 -6.17 -15.04 -5.85
N GLU A 166 -5.17 -15.69 -5.23
CA GLU A 166 -5.22 -17.13 -5.00
C GLU A 166 -6.29 -17.42 -3.93
N PRO A 167 -7.21 -18.37 -4.16
CA PRO A 167 -8.33 -18.61 -3.24
C PRO A 167 -7.91 -18.79 -1.78
N GLU A 168 -6.84 -19.55 -1.53
CA GLU A 168 -6.31 -19.80 -0.19
C GLU A 168 -5.75 -18.53 0.47
N VAL A 169 -5.02 -17.72 -0.30
CA VAL A 169 -4.44 -16.46 0.19
C VAL A 169 -5.55 -15.44 0.46
N ALA A 170 -6.53 -15.31 -0.44
CA ALA A 170 -7.68 -14.44 -0.25
C ALA A 170 -8.51 -14.87 0.97
N ALA A 171 -8.73 -16.18 1.16
CA ALA A 171 -9.45 -16.71 2.30
C ALA A 171 -8.71 -16.44 3.63
N ALA A 172 -7.40 -16.69 3.68
CA ALA A 172 -6.59 -16.40 4.86
C ALA A 172 -6.56 -14.89 5.18
N LEU A 173 -6.40 -14.06 4.14
CA LEU A 173 -6.43 -12.60 4.27
C LEU A 173 -7.77 -12.11 4.83
N PHE A 174 -8.90 -12.48 4.21
CA PHE A 174 -10.21 -11.99 4.67
C PHE A 174 -10.66 -12.59 5.99
N ARG A 175 -10.22 -13.81 6.33
CA ARG A 175 -10.41 -14.35 7.68
C ARG A 175 -9.73 -13.44 8.71
N THR A 176 -8.48 -13.04 8.43
CA THR A 176 -7.73 -12.14 9.31
C THR A 176 -8.39 -10.77 9.41
N LEU A 177 -8.79 -10.19 8.27
CA LEU A 177 -9.29 -8.81 8.21
C LEU A 177 -10.75 -8.63 8.64
N CYS A 178 -11.58 -9.68 8.54
CA CYS A 178 -13.04 -9.54 8.57
C CYS A 178 -13.75 -10.41 9.61
N ALA A 179 -13.06 -11.32 10.31
CA ALA A 179 -13.69 -12.26 11.25
C ALA A 179 -14.42 -11.57 12.42
N HIS A 180 -14.10 -10.33 12.73
CA HIS A 180 -14.81 -9.54 13.74
C HIS A 180 -16.18 -9.01 13.28
N LYS A 181 -16.48 -9.07 11.97
CA LYS A 181 -17.69 -8.50 11.36
C LYS A 181 -18.50 -9.48 10.54
N LEU A 182 -17.84 -10.47 9.93
CA LEU A 182 -18.47 -11.38 8.97
C LEU A 182 -18.39 -12.82 9.50
N PRO A 183 -19.47 -13.61 9.36
CA PRO A 183 -19.43 -15.03 9.68
C PRO A 183 -18.55 -15.80 8.67
N PRO A 184 -18.05 -17.00 9.02
CA PRO A 184 -17.12 -17.76 8.18
C PRO A 184 -17.60 -18.02 6.75
N ASP A 185 -18.89 -18.33 6.56
CA ASP A 185 -19.45 -18.56 5.23
C ASP A 185 -19.40 -17.32 4.34
N ARG A 186 -19.69 -16.13 4.92
CA ARG A 186 -19.59 -14.85 4.19
C ARG A 186 -18.16 -14.50 3.83
N ILE A 187 -17.19 -14.87 4.67
CA ILE A 187 -15.76 -14.70 4.38
C ILE A 187 -15.33 -15.62 3.23
N ARG A 188 -15.82 -16.87 3.20
CA ARG A 188 -15.56 -17.79 2.10
C ARG A 188 -16.11 -17.25 0.78
N ASP A 189 -17.36 -16.76 0.78
CA ASP A 189 -17.97 -16.15 -0.41
C ASP A 189 -17.20 -14.90 -0.87
N MET A 190 -16.78 -14.06 0.08
CA MET A 190 -15.96 -12.88 -0.17
C MET A 190 -14.61 -13.22 -0.82
N ALA A 191 -13.94 -14.27 -0.34
CA ALA A 191 -12.68 -14.76 -0.89
C ALA A 191 -12.84 -15.31 -2.31
N ALA A 192 -13.89 -16.10 -2.55
CA ALA A 192 -14.21 -16.63 -3.86
C ALA A 192 -14.51 -15.50 -4.86
N ALA A 193 -15.34 -14.53 -4.47
CA ALA A 193 -15.66 -13.38 -5.30
C ALA A 193 -14.42 -12.51 -5.64
N PHE A 194 -13.53 -12.28 -4.67
CA PHE A 194 -12.30 -11.53 -4.92
C PHE A 194 -11.39 -12.26 -5.89
N SER A 195 -11.20 -13.57 -5.69
CA SER A 195 -10.37 -14.41 -6.55
C SER A 195 -10.91 -14.44 -7.99
N ALA A 196 -12.23 -14.54 -8.14
CA ALA A 196 -12.92 -14.45 -9.43
C ALA A 196 -12.82 -13.05 -10.09
N SER A 197 -12.66 -11.99 -9.28
CA SER A 197 -12.49 -10.62 -9.78
C SER A 197 -11.13 -10.34 -10.42
N LYS A 198 -10.21 -11.33 -10.42
CA LYS A 198 -8.89 -11.22 -11.03
C LYS A 198 -9.00 -10.82 -12.50
N ARG A 199 -8.47 -9.65 -12.85
CA ARG A 199 -8.40 -9.16 -14.22
C ARG A 199 -6.99 -9.30 -14.77
N LYS A 200 -6.86 -9.58 -16.06
CA LYS A 200 -5.56 -9.50 -16.75
C LYS A 200 -4.99 -8.09 -16.59
N ARG A 201 -3.73 -8.01 -16.17
CA ARG A 201 -3.03 -6.75 -16.02
C ARG A 201 -2.80 -6.14 -17.41
N ARG A 202 -3.13 -4.85 -17.57
CA ARG A 202 -2.88 -4.11 -18.82
C ARG A 202 -1.48 -3.48 -18.90
N SER A 203 -0.76 -3.47 -17.78
CA SER A 203 0.58 -2.89 -17.64
C SER A 203 1.65 -3.99 -17.55
N GLU A 204 1.52 -5.04 -18.35
CA GLU A 204 2.54 -6.09 -18.45
C GLU A 204 3.79 -5.49 -19.13
N VAL A 205 4.92 -5.51 -18.44
CA VAL A 205 6.23 -5.16 -19.00
C VAL A 205 6.89 -6.48 -19.36
N SER A 206 7.13 -6.72 -20.66
CA SER A 206 7.83 -7.93 -21.10
C SER A 206 9.31 -7.80 -20.74
N LEU A 207 9.78 -8.61 -19.79
CA LEU A 207 11.20 -8.69 -19.43
C LEU A 207 12.06 -9.22 -20.61
N MET A 208 11.50 -10.03 -21.51
CA MET A 208 12.24 -10.59 -22.64
C MET A 208 12.63 -9.56 -23.71
N ALA A 209 11.95 -8.41 -23.78
CA ALA A 209 12.35 -7.32 -24.67
C ALA A 209 13.57 -6.54 -24.16
N TRP A 210 13.99 -6.80 -22.91
CA TRP A 210 15.09 -6.12 -22.24
C TRP A 210 16.41 -6.91 -22.28
N GLU A 211 16.36 -8.23 -22.05
CA GLU A 211 17.54 -9.10 -22.06
C GLU A 211 18.21 -9.23 -23.45
N SER A 212 17.52 -8.81 -24.52
CA SER A 212 18.03 -8.84 -25.90
C SER A 212 18.75 -7.55 -26.32
N ARG A 213 19.00 -6.60 -25.41
CA ARG A 213 19.74 -5.35 -25.66
C ARG A 213 21.02 -5.20 -24.84
N GLY A 214 21.48 -6.26 -24.19
CA GLY A 214 22.77 -6.35 -23.48
C GLY A 214 23.85 -6.98 -24.34
#